data_AF-A0A836GW87-F1
#
_entry.id   AF-A0A836GW87-F1
#
_cell.length_a   1.000
_cell.length_b   1.000
_cell.length_c   1.000
_cell.angle_alpha   90.00
_cell.angle_beta   90.00
_cell.angle_gamma   90.00
#
_symmetry.space_group_name_H-M   'P 1'
#
loop_
_entity.id
_entity.type
_entity.pdbx_description
1 polymer ?
#
loop_
_entity_poly.entity_id
_entity_poly.type
_entity_poly.pdbx_seq_one_letter_code
_entity_poly.pdbx_strand_id
1 'polypeptide(L)'
;MQTVVLMIGATAGTNALAAPEAHAHQLLAAPRVALLLKDALLVKDRVGGVSRTNFLEVAHLHEFVLRLPEELLLCKTRLTALARRLRAKCRAENGITAWLPTLQELVGLVPEEGVACTGASDKSP
;
A
#
# COMPACT_ATOMS: atom_id res chain seq x y z
N MET A 1 13.97 12.10 6.57
CA MET A 1 13.69 13.08 7.64
C MET A 1 12.52 12.56 8.47
N GLN A 2 12.77 12.08 9.68
CA GLN A 2 11.75 11.86 10.71
C GLN A 2 11.99 12.94 11.76
N THR A 3 11.13 13.96 11.81
CA THR A 3 11.22 15.00 12.83
C THR A 3 9.82 15.37 13.31
N VAL A 4 9.62 15.14 14.61
CA VAL A 4 8.56 15.64 15.51
C VAL A 4 7.11 15.29 15.14
N VAL A 5 6.64 14.13 15.62
CA VAL A 5 5.23 13.99 16.01
C VAL A 5 5.18 14.17 17.54
N LEU A 6 4.62 15.31 17.96
CA LEU A 6 4.40 15.68 19.36
C LEU A 6 3.59 14.58 20.08
N MET A 7 4.10 14.15 21.23
CA MET A 7 3.61 13.05 22.08
C MET A 7 2.28 13.33 22.81
N ILE A 8 1.23 13.76 22.10
CA ILE A 8 -0.12 13.92 22.70
C ILE A 8 -1.21 13.09 21.96
N GLY A 9 -0.90 12.41 20.86
CA GLY A 9 -1.94 11.82 19.99
C GLY A 9 -1.61 10.46 19.37
N ALA A 10 -1.06 9.49 20.11
CA ALA A 10 -0.75 8.17 19.55
C ALA A 10 -1.96 7.46 18.89
N THR A 11 -3.19 7.78 19.33
CA THR A 11 -4.44 7.32 18.71
C THR A 11 -4.87 8.17 17.51
N ALA A 12 -4.77 9.49 17.63
CA ALA A 12 -5.05 10.42 16.54
C ALA A 12 -4.13 10.21 15.33
N GLY A 13 -2.84 9.92 15.57
CA GLY A 13 -1.83 9.73 14.52
C GLY A 13 -2.05 8.50 13.63
N THR A 14 -2.56 7.38 14.15
CA THR A 14 -2.84 6.22 13.28
C THR A 14 -4.12 6.37 12.49
N ASN A 15 -5.14 7.02 13.06
CA ASN A 15 -6.36 7.35 12.32
C ASN A 15 -6.04 8.40 11.24
N ALA A 16 -5.13 9.33 11.53
CA ALA A 16 -4.64 10.34 10.60
C ALA A 16 -3.69 9.80 9.53
N LEU A 17 -3.07 8.62 9.68
CA LEU A 17 -2.25 7.98 8.63
C LEU A 17 -3.04 6.94 7.82
N ALA A 18 -4.00 6.24 8.44
CA ALA A 18 -4.88 5.32 7.74
C ALA A 18 -5.80 6.04 6.75
N ALA A 19 -6.27 7.25 7.08
CA ALA A 19 -7.14 8.03 6.20
C ALA A 19 -6.43 8.48 4.90
N PRO A 20 -5.19 9.02 4.90
CA PRO A 20 -4.43 9.31 3.70
C PRO A 20 -4.08 8.08 2.87
N GLU A 21 -3.68 6.97 3.50
CA GLU A 21 -3.36 5.71 2.79
C GLU A 21 -4.61 5.16 2.06
N ALA A 22 -5.76 5.14 2.75
CA ALA A 22 -7.04 4.76 2.15
C ALA A 22 -7.48 5.74 1.04
N HIS A 23 -7.29 7.04 1.25
CA HIS A 23 -7.62 8.06 0.25
C HIS A 23 -6.73 7.94 -1.00
N ALA A 24 -5.44 7.68 -0.84
CA ALA A 24 -4.53 7.44 -1.95
C ALA A 24 -4.95 6.19 -2.75
N HIS A 25 -5.33 5.11 -2.06
CA HIS A 25 -5.87 3.91 -2.71
C HIS A 25 -7.16 4.22 -3.48
N GLN A 26 -8.12 4.94 -2.87
CA GLN A 26 -9.37 5.36 -3.54
C GLN A 26 -9.11 6.23 -4.77
N LEU A 27 -8.17 7.15 -4.70
CA LEU A 27 -7.79 7.99 -5.84
C LEU A 27 -7.20 7.14 -6.97
N LEU A 28 -6.30 6.21 -6.65
CA LEU A 28 -5.67 5.33 -7.64
C LEU A 28 -6.64 4.30 -8.22
N ALA A 29 -7.64 3.85 -7.47
CA ALA A 29 -8.65 2.91 -7.93
C ALA A 29 -9.83 3.59 -8.66
N ALA A 30 -9.88 4.93 -8.68
CA ALA A 30 -11.04 5.65 -9.20
C ALA A 30 -11.23 5.40 -10.71
N PRO A 31 -12.46 5.15 -11.19
CA PRO A 31 -12.74 4.91 -12.62
C PRO A 31 -12.24 6.03 -13.55
N ARG A 32 -12.21 7.26 -13.05
CA ARG A 32 -11.68 8.42 -13.78
C ARG A 32 -10.19 8.28 -14.10
N VAL A 33 -9.40 7.64 -13.23
CA VAL A 33 -7.97 7.40 -13.46
C VAL A 33 -7.78 6.42 -14.61
N ALA A 34 -8.60 5.37 -14.71
CA ALA A 34 -8.58 4.43 -15.84
C ALA A 34 -8.82 5.15 -17.19
N LEU A 35 -9.78 6.08 -17.24
CA LEU A 35 -10.06 6.90 -18.43
C LEU A 35 -8.88 7.79 -18.81
N LEU A 36 -8.32 8.51 -17.82
CA LEU A 36 -7.16 9.40 -18.05
C LEU A 36 -5.91 8.63 -18.49
N LEU A 37 -5.67 7.45 -17.91
CA LEU A 37 -4.57 6.57 -18.30
C LEU A 37 -4.74 6.04 -19.71
N LYS A 38 -5.96 5.68 -20.11
CA LYS A 38 -6.24 5.25 -21.49
C LYS A 38 -5.82 6.32 -22.49
N ASP A 39 -6.21 7.57 -22.26
CA ASP A 39 -5.87 8.69 -23.14
C ASP A 39 -4.36 9.01 -23.10
N ALA A 40 -3.75 9.00 -21.91
CA ALA A 40 -2.32 9.25 -21.74
C ALA A 40 -1.45 8.18 -22.43
N LEU A 41 -1.86 6.92 -22.40
CA LEU A 41 -1.13 5.81 -23.04
C LEU A 41 -1.20 5.86 -24.56
N LEU A 42 -2.24 6.47 -25.16
CA LEU A 42 -2.34 6.67 -26.61
C LEU A 42 -1.33 7.70 -27.13
N VAL A 43 -0.93 8.66 -26.30
CA VAL A 43 0.00 9.74 -26.66
C VAL A 43 1.40 9.57 -26.06
N LYS A 44 1.67 8.45 -25.36
CA LYS A 44 2.89 8.23 -24.59
C LYS A 44 4.19 8.34 -25.40
N ASP A 45 4.16 8.01 -26.69
CA ASP A 45 5.33 8.06 -27.57
C ASP A 45 5.52 9.44 -28.21
N ARG A 46 4.59 10.38 -27.96
CA ARG A 46 4.65 11.78 -28.39
C ARG A 46 5.11 12.73 -27.27
N VAL A 47 5.39 12.22 -26.08
CA VAL A 47 5.87 12.99 -24.93
C VAL A 47 7.33 12.68 -24.61
N GLY A 48 7.99 13.55 -23.85
CA GLY A 48 9.36 13.33 -23.40
C GLY A 48 9.50 12.06 -22.54
N GLY A 49 10.72 11.50 -22.48
CA GLY A 49 10.99 10.22 -21.82
C GLY A 49 10.52 10.14 -20.36
N VAL A 50 10.66 11.22 -19.60
CA VAL A 50 10.19 11.28 -18.19
C VAL A 50 8.67 11.11 -18.10
N SER A 51 7.91 11.86 -18.91
CA SER A 51 6.44 11.77 -18.93
C SER A 51 5.96 10.40 -19.40
N ARG A 52 6.65 9.82 -20.40
CA ARG A 52 6.38 8.47 -20.89
C ARG A 52 6.54 7.44 -19.76
N THR A 53 7.65 7.47 -19.05
CA THR A 53 7.88 6.59 -17.89
C THR A 53 6.81 6.81 -16.84
N ASN A 54 6.50 8.07 -16.51
CA ASN A 54 5.47 8.38 -15.51
C ASN A 54 4.10 7.78 -15.88
N PHE A 55 3.67 7.84 -17.13
CA PHE A 55 2.40 7.22 -17.55
C PHE A 55 2.40 5.70 -17.40
N LEU A 56 3.54 5.05 -17.68
CA LEU A 56 3.69 3.60 -17.49
C LEU A 56 3.64 3.22 -16.00
N GLU A 57 4.32 3.99 -15.15
CA GLU A 57 4.32 3.74 -13.71
C GLU A 57 2.95 3.96 -13.07
N VAL A 58 2.25 5.05 -13.43
CA VAL A 58 0.89 5.28 -12.92
C VAL A 58 -0.08 4.20 -13.42
N ALA A 59 0.08 3.71 -14.65
CA ALA A 59 -0.70 2.58 -15.15
C ALA A 59 -0.43 1.29 -14.36
N HIS A 60 0.85 1.00 -14.09
CA HIS A 60 1.25 -0.16 -13.29
C HIS A 60 0.69 -0.08 -11.86
N LEU A 61 0.77 1.09 -11.22
CA LEU A 61 0.22 1.33 -9.88
C LEU A 61 -1.31 1.20 -9.86
N HIS A 62 -2.01 1.73 -10.86
CA HIS A 62 -3.46 1.59 -10.98
C HIS A 62 -3.87 0.12 -11.10
N GLU A 63 -3.22 -0.66 -11.96
CA GLU A 63 -3.47 -2.10 -12.06
C GLU A 63 -3.16 -2.85 -10.76
N PHE A 64 -2.05 -2.53 -10.12
CA PHE A 64 -1.64 -3.14 -8.85
C PHE A 64 -2.69 -2.93 -7.77
N VAL A 65 -3.18 -1.69 -7.64
CA VAL A 65 -4.21 -1.29 -6.68
C VAL A 65 -5.52 -2.05 -6.92
N LEU A 66 -5.91 -2.26 -8.18
CA LEU A 66 -7.13 -3.01 -8.52
C LEU A 66 -7.04 -4.53 -8.33
N ARG A 67 -5.83 -5.10 -8.32
CA ARG A 67 -5.63 -6.54 -8.12
C ARG A 67 -5.76 -6.98 -6.67
N LEU A 68 -5.57 -6.06 -5.73
CA LEU A 68 -5.68 -6.33 -4.30
C LEU A 68 -7.16 -6.44 -3.89
N PRO A 69 -7.60 -7.59 -3.35
CA PRO A 69 -8.95 -7.71 -2.80
C PRO A 69 -9.17 -6.69 -1.67
N GLU A 70 -10.35 -6.06 -1.65
CA GLU A 70 -10.71 -5.06 -0.63
C GLU A 70 -10.58 -5.61 0.80
N GLU A 71 -10.96 -6.87 1.01
CA GLU A 71 -10.82 -7.56 2.30
C GLU A 71 -9.36 -7.70 2.74
N LEU A 72 -8.46 -8.04 1.81
CA LEU A 72 -7.03 -8.16 2.07
C LEU A 72 -6.42 -6.78 2.38
N LEU A 73 -6.85 -5.74 1.66
CA LEU A 73 -6.44 -4.35 1.92
C LEU A 73 -6.87 -3.91 3.33
N LEU A 74 -8.14 -4.12 3.70
CA LEU A 74 -8.66 -3.76 5.02
C LEU A 74 -7.92 -4.49 6.15
N CYS A 75 -7.70 -5.80 5.97
CA CYS A 75 -6.94 -6.63 6.92
C CYS A 75 -5.53 -6.09 7.10
N LYS A 76 -4.82 -5.84 6.00
CA LYS A 76 -3.46 -5.28 5.99
C LYS A 76 -3.42 -3.91 6.66
N THR A 77 -4.31 -2.98 6.32
CA THR A 77 -4.32 -1.64 6.92
C THR A 77 -4.53 -1.69 8.44
N ARG A 78 -5.49 -2.52 8.90
CA ARG A 78 -5.74 -2.70 10.33
C ARG A 78 -4.54 -3.31 11.04
N LEU A 79 -4.01 -4.42 10.53
CA LEU A 79 -2.89 -5.11 11.14
C LEU A 79 -1.64 -4.23 11.17
N THR A 80 -1.32 -3.54 10.08
CA THR A 80 -0.14 -2.66 10.00
C THR A 80 -0.25 -1.45 10.94
N ALA A 81 -1.45 -0.91 11.15
CA ALA A 81 -1.67 0.16 12.14
C ALA A 81 -1.43 -0.31 13.58
N LEU A 82 -1.96 -1.48 13.94
CA LEU A 82 -1.76 -2.09 15.26
C LEU A 82 -0.29 -2.47 15.47
N ALA A 83 0.31 -3.08 14.45
CA ALA A 83 1.67 -3.59 14.49
C ALA A 83 2.70 -2.46 14.64
N ARG A 84 2.50 -1.31 13.98
CA ARG A 84 3.37 -0.12 14.19
C ARG A 84 3.41 0.31 15.64
N ARG A 85 2.25 0.37 16.32
CA ARG A 85 2.16 0.76 17.73
C ARG A 85 2.80 -0.27 18.64
N LEU A 86 2.48 -1.54 18.44
CA LEU A 86 3.01 -2.63 19.25
C LEU A 86 4.53 -2.72 19.12
N ARG A 87 5.07 -2.62 17.90
CA ARG A 87 6.52 -2.60 17.65
C ARG A 87 7.21 -1.46 18.37
N ALA A 88 6.62 -0.26 18.38
CA ALA A 88 7.19 0.88 19.10
C ALA A 88 7.29 0.60 20.61
N LYS A 89 6.21 0.07 21.20
CA LYS A 89 6.18 -0.33 22.62
C LYS A 89 7.19 -1.45 22.93
N CYS A 90 7.17 -2.55 22.16
CA CYS A 90 8.05 -3.69 22.36
C CYS A 90 9.54 -3.32 22.21
N ARG A 91 9.89 -2.38 21.31
CA ARG A 91 11.27 -1.88 21.21
C ARG A 91 11.68 -1.05 22.41
N ALA A 92 10.78 -0.26 22.99
CA ALA A 92 11.09 0.51 24.20
C ALA A 92 11.29 -0.40 25.42
N GLU A 93 10.56 -1.52 25.48
CA GLU A 93 10.55 -2.45 26.62
C GLU A 93 11.47 -3.68 26.41
N ASN A 94 12.19 -3.76 25.28
CA ASN A 94 12.91 -4.98 24.84
C ASN A 94 12.04 -6.26 24.82
N GLY A 95 10.74 -6.11 24.65
CA GLY A 95 9.74 -7.18 24.72
C GLY A 95 9.52 -7.89 23.38
N ILE A 96 10.54 -8.55 22.83
CA ILE A 96 10.42 -9.24 21.52
C ILE A 96 9.37 -10.35 21.52
N THR A 97 9.20 -11.05 22.63
CA THR A 97 8.23 -12.14 22.78
C THR A 97 6.79 -11.64 22.58
N ALA A 98 6.48 -10.41 22.99
CA ALA A 98 5.17 -9.80 22.78
C ALA A 98 4.96 -9.31 21.34
N TRP A 99 6.03 -9.11 20.57
CA TRP A 99 5.98 -8.67 19.18
C TRP A 99 5.87 -9.83 18.17
N LEU A 100 6.46 -10.99 18.50
CA LEU A 100 6.56 -12.14 17.59
C LEU A 100 5.23 -12.58 16.95
N PRO A 101 4.10 -12.71 17.69
CA PRO A 101 2.84 -13.13 17.10
C PRO A 101 2.35 -12.18 16.01
N THR A 102 2.42 -10.87 16.26
CA THR A 102 2.02 -9.85 15.27
C THR A 102 2.96 -9.82 14.07
N LEU A 103 4.25 -10.10 14.25
CA LEU A 103 5.17 -10.25 13.13
C LEU A 103 4.82 -11.47 12.26
N GLN A 104 4.43 -12.59 12.88
CA GLN A 104 4.00 -13.78 12.15
C GLN A 104 2.72 -13.52 11.34
N GLU A 105 1.74 -12.83 11.93
CA GLU A 105 0.53 -12.41 11.20
C GLU A 105 0.89 -11.51 10.00
N LEU A 106 1.79 -10.53 10.18
CA LEU A 106 2.24 -9.67 9.08
C LEU A 106 2.93 -10.44 7.96
N VAL A 107 3.80 -11.40 8.30
CA VAL A 107 4.47 -12.26 7.31
C VAL A 107 3.47 -13.20 6.64
N GLY A 108 2.45 -13.66 7.36
CA GLY A 108 1.38 -14.51 6.84
C GLY A 108 0.54 -13.84 5.75
N LEU A 109 0.43 -12.51 5.73
CA LEU A 109 -0.26 -11.77 4.67
C LEU A 109 0.55 -11.65 3.36
N VAL A 110 1.87 -11.85 3.41
CA VAL A 110 2.75 -11.64 2.23
C VAL A 110 2.46 -12.63 1.09
N PRO A 111 2.25 -13.94 1.34
CA PRO A 111 1.85 -14.88 0.29
C PRO A 111 0.50 -14.51 -0.36
N GLU A 112 -0.49 -14.11 0.43
CA GLU A 112 -1.81 -13.72 -0.09
C GLU A 112 -1.72 -12.47 -0.98
N GLU A 113 -0.93 -11.48 -0.56
CA GLU A 113 -0.61 -10.32 -1.39
C GLU A 113 0.14 -10.73 -2.66
N GLY A 114 1.11 -11.65 -2.56
CA GLY A 114 1.85 -12.17 -3.71
C GLY A 114 0.94 -12.84 -4.75
N VAL A 115 -0.02 -13.67 -4.30
CA VAL A 115 -1.00 -14.32 -5.17
C VAL A 115 -1.92 -13.29 -5.84
N ALA A 116 -2.43 -12.33 -5.07
CA ALA A 116 -3.26 -11.25 -5.61
C ALA A 116 -2.52 -10.43 -6.69
N CYS A 117 -1.25 -10.08 -6.44
CA CYS A 117 -0.46 -9.26 -7.36
C CYS A 117 -0.05 -10.01 -8.65
N THR A 118 0.12 -11.32 -8.58
CA THR A 118 0.58 -12.17 -9.70
C THR A 118 -0.55 -12.71 -10.58
N GLY A 119 -1.82 -12.41 -10.27
CA GLY A 119 -3.03 -12.92 -10.93
C GLY A 119 -2.82 -13.47 -12.35
N ALA A 120 -2.92 -14.80 -12.49
CA ALA A 120 -2.74 -15.55 -13.74
C ALA A 120 -1.55 -15.08 -14.61
N SER A 121 -0.34 -15.01 -14.03
CA SER A 121 0.88 -15.12 -14.84
C SER A 121 1.00 -16.55 -15.39
N ASP A 122 0.04 -16.97 -16.20
CA ASP A 122 0.09 -18.16 -17.04
C ASP A 122 0.87 -17.86 -18.33
N LYS A 123 1.92 -17.04 -18.20
CA LYS A 123 3.00 -17.01 -19.19
C LYS A 123 3.95 -18.13 -18.81
N SER A 124 3.54 -19.34 -19.19
CA SER A 124 4.44 -20.47 -19.39
C SER A 124 5.62 -20.04 -20.29
N PRO A 125 6.81 -20.67 -20.13
CA PRO A 125 8.07 -20.21 -20.72
C PRO A 125 8.07 -20.13 -22.25
#